data_AF-A0AAX4HQD3-F1
#
_entry.id   AF-A0AAX4HQD3-F1
#
_cell.length_a   1.000
_cell.length_b   1.000
_cell.length_c   1.000
_cell.angle_alpha   90.00
_cell.angle_beta   90.00
_cell.angle_gamma   90.00
#
_symmetry.space_group_name_H-M   'P 1'
#
loop_
_entity.id
_entity.type
_entity.pdbx_description
1 polymer ?
#
loop_
_entity_poly.entity_id
_entity_poly.type
_entity_poly.pdbx_seq_one_letter_code
_entity_poly.pdbx_strand_id
1 'polypeptide(L)'
;MKLTLLVLGLILSFSAFAQSSMRRCTLLPITDSVGGAIGFKVFEEVESNLKKRNWCTYVSNSSMIGVFSKYRENLPQYLKTKEVLATVADKLKVGSLIRVAIVNELNAVEVQMDVYGENGEDLYFSEKTVLNRDDVEIISQTIANWLDIYAKTIPYDAKINGILGDQITLDVGKGYPIQIGQDFIVKRPIAKKKHPLLKKIVDWDTETLAQGKVFNISDNQALGMVKVYKNDQKLKAGDWVRLEPFRQSVINDPNLGKEKDEEKLGTLGILSVALFGSSSSVDTSTPTGSNRMSGNLFGIDFRAEGWITRQYFAALELMRSLGSLKEKSGSPQKDSVGANNGALKITGGYKYLPIGFFYGPQIDIYGGYANYSFDLDNSPADGFGKNNIYGLLLGVAANIPINREWRFFTQAEFLPFPSFSEDDKIYGSSSSASALDLEIGLKYQYTPRMTIDGSIEAMSRKAKFSGDFKEVSYKDNLLKFGVSFNF
;
A
#
# COMPACT_ATOMS: atom_id res chain seq x y z
N MET A 1 10.92 25.47 10.68
CA MET A 1 9.68 25.90 9.97
C MET A 1 9.77 25.91 8.44
N LYS A 2 10.91 26.21 7.79
CA LYS A 2 11.00 26.22 6.30
C LYS A 2 11.03 24.81 5.65
N LEU A 3 11.58 23.80 6.33
CA LEU A 3 11.66 22.43 5.82
C LEU A 3 10.28 21.72 5.80
N THR A 4 9.43 21.99 6.78
CA THR A 4 8.06 21.43 6.88
C THR A 4 7.14 21.93 5.77
N LEU A 5 7.33 23.16 5.28
CA LEU A 5 6.53 23.74 4.18
C LEU A 5 6.92 23.14 2.81
N LEU A 6 8.19 22.73 2.65
CA LEU A 6 8.69 22.12 1.42
C LEU A 6 8.29 20.65 1.29
N VAL A 7 8.22 19.91 2.41
CA VAL A 7 7.69 18.54 2.45
C VAL A 7 6.18 18.51 2.20
N LEU A 8 5.42 19.49 2.72
CA LEU A 8 3.97 19.56 2.49
C LEU A 8 3.62 19.92 1.04
N GLY A 9 4.45 20.74 0.36
CA GLY A 9 4.28 21.08 -1.05
C GLY A 9 4.55 19.92 -2.02
N LEU A 10 5.43 18.99 -1.64
CA LEU A 10 5.77 17.80 -2.44
C LEU A 10 4.71 16.69 -2.35
N ILE A 11 3.90 16.67 -1.28
CA ILE A 11 2.80 15.71 -1.12
C ILE A 11 1.57 16.11 -1.95
N LEU A 12 1.40 17.40 -2.26
CA LEU A 12 0.24 17.91 -3.02
C LEU A 12 0.40 17.88 -4.55
N SER A 13 1.57 17.52 -5.07
CA SER A 13 1.88 17.59 -6.51
C SER A 13 1.68 16.29 -7.30
N PHE A 14 1.24 15.20 -6.67
CA PHE A 14 1.06 13.88 -7.32
C PHE A 14 -0.39 13.41 -7.37
N SER A 15 -1.31 14.30 -7.72
CA SER A 15 -2.63 13.88 -8.22
C SER A 15 -2.51 13.55 -9.72
N ALA A 16 -1.69 12.56 -10.06
CA ALA A 16 -1.76 11.97 -11.40
C ALA A 16 -3.16 11.36 -11.52
N PHE A 17 -4.03 11.99 -12.32
CA PHE A 17 -5.40 11.52 -12.55
C PHE A 17 -5.33 10.15 -13.21
N ALA A 18 -5.39 9.10 -12.39
CA ALA A 18 -5.48 7.73 -12.88
C ALA A 18 -6.82 7.58 -13.61
N GLN A 19 -6.73 7.31 -14.91
CA GLN A 19 -7.88 7.14 -15.77
C GLN A 19 -8.72 5.93 -15.31
N SER A 20 -10.00 6.15 -15.00
CA SER A 20 -10.90 5.12 -14.47
C SER A 20 -11.14 4.01 -15.51
N SER A 21 -11.36 2.78 -15.03
CA SER A 21 -11.61 1.61 -15.89
C SER A 21 -12.97 1.71 -16.58
N MET A 22 -13.08 1.40 -17.88
CA MET A 22 -14.36 1.32 -18.61
C MET A 22 -15.28 0.24 -18.04
N ARG A 23 -14.69 -0.73 -17.35
CA ARG A 23 -15.42 -1.76 -16.61
C ARG A 23 -15.96 -1.26 -15.28
N ARG A 24 -15.51 -0.11 -14.79
CA ARG A 24 -16.12 0.56 -13.65
C ARG A 24 -17.20 1.50 -14.18
N CYS A 25 -18.45 1.05 -14.11
CA CYS A 25 -19.57 1.73 -14.78
C CYS A 25 -20.64 2.21 -13.78
N THR A 26 -21.43 3.19 -14.20
CA THR A 26 -22.64 3.63 -13.49
C THR A 26 -23.79 3.80 -14.48
N LEU A 27 -25.00 3.52 -14.01
CA LEU A 27 -26.23 3.87 -14.71
C LEU A 27 -26.67 5.27 -14.26
N LEU A 28 -26.80 6.20 -15.22
CA LEU A 28 -27.39 7.50 -14.95
C LEU A 28 -28.91 7.37 -14.82
N PRO A 29 -29.61 8.31 -14.15
CA PRO A 29 -31.06 8.29 -14.09
C PRO A 29 -31.66 8.21 -15.51
N ILE A 30 -32.55 7.24 -15.70
CA ILE A 30 -33.23 7.06 -16.99
C ILE A 30 -34.25 8.18 -17.17
N THR A 31 -34.12 8.92 -18.27
CA THR A 31 -35.04 10.01 -18.59
C THR A 31 -36.19 9.46 -19.43
N ASP A 32 -37.43 9.76 -19.04
CA ASP A 32 -38.62 9.43 -19.83
C ASP A 32 -39.46 10.69 -20.13
N SER A 33 -40.35 10.59 -21.13
CA SER A 33 -41.31 11.64 -21.50
C SER A 33 -42.54 11.73 -20.59
N VAL A 34 -42.71 10.83 -19.62
CA VAL A 34 -43.92 10.69 -18.77
C VAL A 34 -43.63 10.96 -17.28
N GLY A 35 -42.61 11.76 -16.98
CA GLY A 35 -42.32 12.23 -15.62
C GLY A 35 -41.65 11.21 -14.70
N GLY A 36 -41.11 10.13 -15.22
CA GLY A 36 -40.31 9.11 -14.54
C GLY A 36 -41.04 7.81 -14.20
N ALA A 37 -42.32 7.68 -14.56
CA ALA A 37 -43.15 6.52 -14.18
C ALA A 37 -42.62 5.20 -14.77
N ILE A 38 -42.09 5.22 -15.99
CA ILE A 38 -41.53 4.06 -16.67
C ILE A 38 -40.02 4.01 -16.41
N GLY A 39 -39.35 5.15 -16.54
CA GLY A 39 -37.90 5.26 -16.42
C GLY A 39 -37.36 4.76 -15.08
N PHE A 40 -38.07 5.01 -13.97
CA PHE A 40 -37.64 4.53 -12.65
C PHE A 40 -37.69 3.00 -12.53
N LYS A 41 -38.78 2.36 -12.99
CA LYS A 41 -38.90 0.89 -12.95
C LYS A 41 -37.88 0.20 -13.83
N VAL A 42 -37.65 0.75 -15.03
CA VAL A 42 -36.59 0.27 -15.94
C VAL A 42 -35.20 0.45 -15.29
N PHE A 43 -34.97 1.56 -14.58
CA PHE A 43 -33.71 1.80 -13.88
C PHE A 43 -33.43 0.72 -12.83
N GLU A 44 -34.42 0.37 -12.00
CA GLU A 44 -34.27 -0.66 -10.96
C GLU A 44 -33.92 -2.03 -11.57
N GLU A 45 -34.60 -2.42 -12.64
CA GLU A 45 -34.36 -3.72 -13.30
C GLU A 45 -32.98 -3.78 -13.97
N VAL A 46 -32.61 -2.72 -14.70
CA VAL A 46 -31.30 -2.63 -15.36
C VAL A 46 -30.15 -2.53 -14.33
N GLU A 47 -30.33 -1.78 -13.23
CA GLU A 47 -29.36 -1.71 -12.14
C GLU A 47 -29.17 -3.09 -11.47
N SER A 48 -30.27 -3.79 -11.18
CA SER A 48 -30.23 -5.16 -10.63
C SER A 48 -29.48 -6.11 -11.57
N ASN A 49 -29.72 -6.01 -12.88
CA ASN A 49 -29.02 -6.79 -13.89
C ASN A 49 -27.52 -6.45 -13.93
N LEU A 50 -27.13 -5.18 -13.91
CA LEU A 50 -25.73 -4.74 -13.89
C LEU A 50 -24.99 -5.25 -12.64
N LYS A 51 -25.61 -5.22 -11.46
CA LYS A 51 -25.03 -5.74 -10.21
C LYS A 51 -24.77 -7.25 -10.24
N LYS A 52 -25.56 -8.01 -11.02
CA LYS A 52 -25.40 -9.47 -11.20
C LYS A 52 -24.34 -9.83 -12.24
N ARG A 53 -23.95 -8.90 -13.12
CA ARG A 53 -23.01 -9.16 -14.19
C ARG A 53 -21.57 -8.88 -13.76
N ASN A 54 -20.67 -9.75 -14.21
CA ASN A 54 -19.27 -9.72 -13.79
C ASN A 54 -18.37 -8.83 -14.66
N TRP A 55 -18.89 -8.31 -15.78
CA TRP A 55 -18.09 -7.49 -16.70
C TRP A 55 -17.97 -6.03 -16.26
N CYS A 56 -18.94 -5.53 -15.48
CA CYS A 56 -18.94 -4.19 -14.91
C CYS A 56 -18.91 -4.22 -13.38
N THR A 57 -17.93 -3.53 -12.79
CA THR A 57 -17.94 -3.13 -11.37
C THR A 57 -18.89 -1.95 -11.22
N TYR A 58 -20.17 -2.24 -10.95
CA TYR A 58 -21.22 -1.23 -10.84
C TYR A 58 -21.00 -0.31 -9.63
N VAL A 59 -21.02 1.00 -9.87
CA VAL A 59 -21.00 2.04 -8.83
C VAL A 59 -22.38 2.70 -8.80
N SER A 60 -23.03 2.66 -7.65
CA SER A 60 -24.34 3.30 -7.47
C SER A 60 -24.22 4.83 -7.53
N ASN A 61 -25.21 5.46 -8.17
CA ASN A 61 -25.32 6.92 -8.29
C ASN A 61 -25.99 7.60 -7.07
N SER A 62 -26.24 6.86 -5.99
CA SER A 62 -26.97 7.32 -4.80
C SER A 62 -26.34 8.57 -4.14
N SER A 63 -25.01 8.68 -4.15
CA SER A 63 -24.30 9.87 -3.64
C SER A 63 -24.61 11.15 -4.43
N MET A 64 -25.07 11.02 -5.67
CA MET A 64 -25.40 12.12 -6.58
C MET A 64 -26.92 12.34 -6.72
N ILE A 65 -27.76 11.52 -6.07
CA ILE A 65 -29.21 11.58 -6.24
C ILE A 65 -29.80 12.92 -5.83
N GLY A 66 -29.26 13.54 -4.77
CA GLY A 66 -29.65 14.87 -4.31
C GLY A 66 -29.26 16.00 -5.27
N VAL A 67 -28.27 15.78 -6.14
CA VAL A 67 -27.92 16.72 -7.21
C VAL A 67 -28.87 16.52 -8.37
N PHE A 68 -29.08 15.29 -8.83
CA PHE A 68 -29.98 15.00 -9.94
C PHE A 68 -31.43 15.42 -9.67
N SER A 69 -31.91 15.26 -8.43
CA SER A 69 -33.26 15.66 -8.05
C SER A 69 -33.50 17.16 -8.17
N LYS A 70 -32.50 18.00 -7.85
CA LYS A 70 -32.59 19.47 -8.00
C LYS A 70 -32.73 19.92 -9.46
N TYR A 71 -32.27 19.09 -10.40
CA TYR A 71 -32.31 19.39 -11.83
C TYR A 71 -33.31 18.53 -12.59
N ARG A 72 -34.28 17.89 -11.91
CA ARG A 72 -35.17 16.89 -12.53
C ARG A 72 -35.81 17.33 -13.85
N GLU A 73 -36.30 18.57 -13.92
CA GLU A 73 -36.97 19.12 -15.12
C GLU A 73 -36.02 19.28 -16.31
N ASN A 74 -34.76 19.65 -16.06
CA ASN A 74 -33.74 19.95 -17.07
C ASN A 74 -32.68 18.84 -17.19
N LEU A 75 -32.86 17.74 -16.46
CA LEU A 75 -31.90 16.63 -16.38
C LEU A 75 -31.55 16.07 -17.76
N PRO A 76 -32.50 15.87 -18.70
CA PRO A 76 -32.17 15.39 -20.04
C PRO A 76 -31.22 16.32 -20.82
N GLN A 77 -31.28 17.63 -20.56
CA GLN A 77 -30.39 18.61 -21.21
C GLN A 77 -29.02 18.64 -20.54
N TYR A 78 -28.96 18.60 -19.21
CA TYR A 78 -27.69 18.57 -18.48
C TYR A 78 -26.90 17.27 -18.72
N LEU A 79 -27.57 16.13 -18.82
CA LEU A 79 -26.91 14.84 -19.12
C LEU A 79 -26.42 14.74 -20.59
N LYS A 80 -26.59 15.79 -21.40
CA LYS A 80 -25.96 15.93 -22.73
C LYS A 80 -24.71 16.82 -22.71
N THR A 81 -24.48 17.56 -21.63
CA THR A 81 -23.32 18.46 -21.51
C THR A 81 -22.09 17.70 -21.04
N LYS A 82 -20.96 17.93 -21.73
CA LYS A 82 -19.68 17.27 -21.47
C LYS A 82 -19.21 17.49 -20.03
N GLU A 83 -19.35 18.73 -19.55
CA GLU A 83 -18.85 19.17 -18.25
C GLU A 83 -19.57 18.43 -17.10
N VAL A 84 -20.88 18.25 -17.23
CA VAL A 84 -21.69 17.52 -16.25
C VAL A 84 -21.30 16.05 -16.25
N LEU A 85 -21.22 15.41 -17.42
CA LEU A 85 -20.82 14.01 -17.52
C LEU A 85 -19.41 13.77 -16.96
N ALA A 86 -18.44 14.61 -17.33
CA ALA A 86 -17.08 14.53 -16.80
C ALA A 86 -17.03 14.70 -15.28
N THR A 87 -17.83 15.64 -14.74
CA THR A 87 -17.92 15.85 -13.28
C THR A 87 -18.54 14.64 -12.58
N VAL A 88 -19.59 14.05 -13.14
CA VAL A 88 -20.23 12.84 -12.59
C VAL A 88 -19.25 11.67 -12.62
N ALA A 89 -18.53 11.47 -13.72
CA ALA A 89 -17.52 10.42 -13.83
C ALA A 89 -16.38 10.59 -12.82
N ASP A 90 -15.87 11.81 -12.64
CA ASP A 90 -14.81 12.08 -11.66
C ASP A 90 -15.29 11.89 -10.23
N LYS A 91 -16.51 12.34 -9.89
CA LYS A 91 -17.09 12.17 -8.55
C LYS A 91 -17.33 10.71 -8.20
N LEU A 92 -17.80 9.91 -9.16
CA LEU A 92 -18.07 8.49 -8.96
C LEU A 92 -16.87 7.59 -9.23
N LYS A 93 -15.77 8.13 -9.80
CA LYS A 93 -14.57 7.41 -10.23
C LYS A 93 -14.91 6.23 -11.15
N VAL A 94 -15.72 6.51 -12.17
CA VAL A 94 -16.19 5.54 -13.18
C VAL A 94 -15.61 5.86 -14.55
N GLY A 95 -15.27 4.83 -15.32
CA GLY A 95 -14.79 4.99 -16.69
C GLY A 95 -15.92 5.02 -17.73
N SER A 96 -17.09 4.50 -17.37
CA SER A 96 -18.24 4.41 -18.28
C SER A 96 -19.54 4.91 -17.62
N LEU A 97 -20.17 5.87 -18.29
CA LEU A 97 -21.47 6.45 -17.91
C LEU A 97 -22.54 5.93 -18.87
N ILE A 98 -23.47 5.13 -18.37
CA ILE A 98 -24.58 4.58 -19.17
C ILE A 98 -25.75 5.55 -19.07
N ARG A 99 -26.14 6.16 -20.18
CA ARG A 99 -27.30 7.04 -20.30
C ARG A 99 -28.39 6.34 -21.10
N VAL A 100 -29.60 6.33 -20.58
CA VAL A 100 -30.77 5.79 -21.28
C VAL A 100 -31.84 6.88 -21.37
N ALA A 101 -32.41 7.05 -22.57
CA ALA A 101 -33.55 7.91 -22.83
C ALA A 101 -34.70 7.09 -23.40
N ILE A 102 -35.90 7.33 -22.89
CA ILE A 102 -37.15 6.69 -23.31
C ILE A 102 -38.11 7.78 -23.76
N VAL A 103 -38.57 7.71 -25.00
CA VAL A 103 -39.54 8.67 -25.55
C VAL A 103 -40.79 7.92 -25.96
N ASN A 104 -41.92 8.22 -25.32
CA ASN A 104 -43.20 7.63 -25.64
C ASN A 104 -43.83 8.37 -26.83
N GLU A 105 -44.12 7.62 -27.88
CA GLU A 105 -44.92 8.05 -29.02
C GLU A 105 -46.33 7.43 -28.92
N LEU A 106 -47.28 7.87 -29.76
CA LEU A 106 -48.70 7.50 -29.63
C LEU A 106 -48.98 5.98 -29.58
N ASN A 107 -48.15 5.15 -30.23
CA ASN A 107 -48.30 3.69 -30.25
C ASN A 107 -46.96 2.95 -30.15
N ALA A 108 -45.91 3.66 -29.74
CA ALA A 108 -44.57 3.11 -29.72
C ALA A 108 -43.72 3.78 -28.64
N VAL A 109 -42.63 3.12 -28.25
CA VAL A 109 -41.65 3.65 -27.32
C VAL A 109 -40.29 3.62 -27.98
N GLU A 110 -39.71 4.79 -28.21
CA GLU A 110 -38.33 4.91 -28.65
C GLU A 110 -37.41 4.78 -27.45
N VAL A 111 -36.48 3.82 -27.50
CA VAL A 111 -35.46 3.62 -26.49
C VAL A 111 -34.11 3.91 -27.11
N GLN A 112 -33.32 4.76 -26.45
CA GLN A 112 -31.94 5.06 -26.83
C GLN A 112 -31.01 4.81 -25.64
N MET A 113 -29.89 4.13 -25.88
CA MET A 113 -28.82 3.95 -24.90
C MET A 113 -27.51 4.46 -25.46
N ASP A 114 -26.84 5.33 -24.70
CA ASP A 114 -25.51 5.83 -24.98
C ASP A 114 -24.57 5.49 -23.83
N VAL A 115 -23.32 5.13 -24.15
CA VAL A 115 -22.27 4.92 -23.15
C VAL A 115 -21.15 5.91 -23.38
N TYR A 116 -20.96 6.82 -22.43
CA TYR A 116 -19.93 7.86 -22.47
C TYR A 116 -18.72 7.45 -21.63
N GLY A 117 -17.54 7.88 -22.07
CA GLY A 117 -16.32 7.81 -21.29
C GLY A 117 -16.24 8.83 -20.18
N GLU A 118 -15.24 8.69 -19.32
CA GLU A 118 -15.05 9.56 -18.15
C GLU A 118 -14.82 11.04 -18.46
N ASN A 119 -14.40 11.36 -19.70
CA ASN A 119 -14.20 12.75 -20.13
C ASN A 119 -15.52 13.44 -20.52
N GLY A 120 -16.64 12.72 -20.47
CA GLY A 120 -17.97 13.21 -20.83
C GLY A 120 -18.19 13.49 -22.32
N GLU A 121 -17.18 13.25 -23.17
CA GLU A 121 -17.21 13.57 -24.60
C GLU A 121 -17.12 12.32 -25.47
N ASP A 122 -16.31 11.36 -25.07
CA ASP A 122 -16.08 10.15 -25.86
C ASP A 122 -17.31 9.25 -25.80
N LEU A 123 -17.93 9.02 -26.95
CA LEU A 123 -19.05 8.08 -27.09
C LEU A 123 -18.49 6.69 -27.42
N TYR A 124 -18.52 5.76 -26.46
CA TYR A 124 -18.07 4.39 -26.64
C TYR A 124 -19.12 3.53 -27.35
N PHE A 125 -20.40 3.74 -27.01
CA PHE A 125 -21.50 2.94 -27.53
C PHE A 125 -22.76 3.77 -27.65
N SER A 126 -23.59 3.47 -28.66
CA SER A 126 -24.85 4.15 -28.91
C SER A 126 -25.72 3.24 -29.75
N GLU A 127 -26.92 2.96 -29.27
CA GLU A 127 -27.95 2.17 -29.95
C GLU A 127 -29.32 2.82 -29.72
N LYS A 128 -30.21 2.65 -30.70
CA LYS A 128 -31.55 3.22 -30.68
C LYS A 128 -32.52 2.25 -31.37
N THR A 129 -33.70 2.07 -30.79
CA THR A 129 -34.77 1.25 -31.37
C THR A 129 -36.15 1.77 -31.00
N VAL A 130 -37.17 1.35 -31.73
CA VAL A 130 -38.56 1.68 -31.49
C VAL A 130 -39.31 0.39 -31.17
N LEU A 131 -39.95 0.34 -30.01
CA LEU A 131 -40.71 -0.80 -29.52
C LEU A 131 -42.21 -0.53 -29.66
N ASN A 132 -43.00 -1.54 -30.01
CA ASN A 132 -44.45 -1.38 -30.21
C ASN A 132 -45.27 -1.36 -28.90
N ARG A 133 -44.61 -1.48 -27.74
CA ARG A 133 -45.22 -1.54 -26.41
C ARG A 133 -44.32 -0.87 -25.38
N ASP A 134 -44.92 -0.30 -24.35
CA ASP A 134 -44.26 0.38 -23.22
C ASP A 134 -43.99 -0.55 -22.02
N ASP A 135 -43.84 -1.85 -22.29
CA ASP A 135 -43.60 -2.87 -21.29
C ASP A 135 -42.18 -2.74 -20.69
N VAL A 136 -42.13 -2.55 -19.36
CA VAL A 136 -40.90 -2.38 -18.58
C VAL A 136 -39.95 -3.54 -18.77
N GLU A 137 -40.44 -4.78 -18.84
CA GLU A 137 -39.60 -5.98 -19.00
C GLU A 137 -38.93 -5.99 -20.38
N ILE A 138 -39.70 -5.69 -21.43
CA ILE A 138 -39.19 -5.65 -22.81
C ILE A 138 -38.14 -4.54 -22.98
N ILE A 139 -38.39 -3.35 -22.41
CA ILE A 139 -37.44 -2.23 -22.44
C ILE A 139 -36.15 -2.60 -21.68
N SER A 140 -36.28 -3.16 -20.47
CA SER A 140 -35.14 -3.54 -19.64
C SER A 140 -34.30 -4.63 -20.29
N GLN A 141 -34.94 -5.63 -20.92
CA GLN A 141 -34.26 -6.70 -21.64
C GLN A 141 -33.53 -6.16 -22.88
N THR A 142 -34.13 -5.22 -23.61
CA THR A 142 -33.49 -4.53 -24.73
C THR A 142 -32.20 -3.84 -24.29
N ILE A 143 -32.25 -3.08 -23.20
CA ILE A 143 -31.08 -2.39 -22.62
C ILE A 143 -30.03 -3.41 -22.15
N ALA A 144 -30.44 -4.49 -21.48
CA ALA A 144 -29.54 -5.54 -21.03
C ALA A 144 -28.80 -6.22 -22.21
N ASN A 145 -29.48 -6.46 -23.32
CA ASN A 145 -28.87 -7.00 -24.54
C ASN A 145 -27.84 -6.04 -25.13
N TRP A 146 -28.15 -4.74 -25.17
CA TRP A 146 -27.18 -3.72 -25.64
C TRP A 146 -25.97 -3.60 -24.71
N LEU A 147 -26.16 -3.70 -23.41
CA LEU A 147 -25.06 -3.75 -22.44
C LEU A 147 -24.15 -4.97 -22.66
N ASP A 148 -24.70 -6.11 -23.06
CA ASP A 148 -23.92 -7.30 -23.41
C ASP A 148 -23.12 -7.12 -24.71
N ILE A 149 -23.66 -6.39 -25.68
CA ILE A 149 -22.93 -6.01 -26.88
C ILE A 149 -21.80 -5.06 -26.49
N TYR A 150 -22.09 -4.02 -25.70
CA TYR A 150 -21.09 -3.07 -25.23
C TYR A 150 -19.96 -3.76 -24.46
N ALA A 151 -20.27 -4.69 -23.55
CA ALA A 151 -19.28 -5.44 -22.79
C ALA A 151 -18.25 -6.15 -23.69
N LYS A 152 -18.68 -6.69 -24.83
CA LYS A 152 -17.83 -7.36 -25.82
C LYS A 152 -16.95 -6.39 -26.62
N THR A 153 -17.30 -5.10 -26.66
CA THR A 153 -16.51 -4.06 -27.36
C THR A 153 -15.38 -3.48 -26.50
N ILE A 154 -15.34 -3.77 -25.19
CA ILE A 154 -14.28 -3.27 -24.30
C ILE A 154 -12.95 -3.97 -24.68
N PRO A 155 -11.88 -3.22 -25.02
CA PRO A 155 -10.68 -3.81 -25.63
C PRO A 155 -9.75 -4.54 -24.65
N TYR A 156 -10.09 -4.58 -23.36
CA TYR A 156 -9.31 -5.16 -22.27
C TYR A 156 -10.19 -5.78 -21.19
N ASP A 157 -9.59 -6.61 -20.35
CA ASP A 157 -10.23 -7.30 -19.23
C ASP A 157 -9.96 -6.61 -17.89
N ALA A 158 -8.76 -6.02 -17.74
CA ALA A 158 -8.34 -5.30 -16.54
C ALA A 158 -7.40 -4.14 -16.88
N LYS A 159 -7.12 -3.30 -15.89
CA LYS A 159 -6.05 -2.30 -15.87
C LYS A 159 -5.05 -2.62 -14.77
N ILE A 160 -3.82 -2.17 -14.97
CA ILE A 160 -2.79 -2.25 -13.93
C ILE A 160 -3.02 -1.14 -12.89
N ASN A 161 -3.25 -1.53 -11.63
CA ASN A 161 -3.35 -0.61 -10.49
C ASN A 161 -1.99 -0.30 -9.87
N GLY A 162 -1.10 -1.31 -9.79
CA GLY A 162 0.18 -1.22 -9.10
C GLY A 162 1.23 -2.08 -9.76
N ILE A 163 2.49 -1.66 -9.69
CA ILE A 163 3.63 -2.34 -10.31
C ILE A 163 4.78 -2.35 -9.31
N LEU A 164 5.38 -3.53 -9.13
CA LEU A 164 6.54 -3.75 -8.29
C LEU A 164 7.46 -4.77 -8.95
N GLY A 165 8.59 -4.30 -9.48
CA GLY A 165 9.45 -5.14 -10.32
C GLY A 165 8.62 -5.74 -11.46
N ASP A 166 8.59 -7.07 -11.54
CA ASP A 166 7.82 -7.82 -12.53
C ASP A 166 6.43 -8.22 -12.03
N GLN A 167 6.08 -7.92 -10.78
CA GLN A 167 4.75 -8.16 -10.25
C GLN A 167 3.84 -6.97 -10.53
N ILE A 168 2.64 -7.26 -11.04
CA ILE A 168 1.61 -6.28 -11.32
C ILE A 168 0.32 -6.63 -10.57
N THR A 169 -0.42 -5.60 -10.18
CA THR A 169 -1.75 -5.72 -9.57
C THR A 169 -2.80 -5.29 -10.59
N LEU A 170 -3.81 -6.12 -10.80
CA LEU A 170 -4.89 -5.93 -11.76
C LEU A 170 -6.18 -5.53 -11.03
N ASP A 171 -6.97 -4.63 -11.60
CA ASP A 171 -8.28 -4.18 -11.06
C ASP A 171 -9.43 -5.17 -11.27
N VAL A 172 -9.12 -6.47 -11.28
CA VAL A 172 -10.06 -7.57 -11.51
C VAL A 172 -9.87 -8.64 -10.44
N GLY A 173 -10.96 -9.20 -9.90
CA GLY A 173 -10.90 -10.20 -8.81
C GLY A 173 -11.75 -11.45 -9.09
N LYS A 174 -12.12 -12.18 -8.03
CA LYS A 174 -12.89 -13.45 -8.10
C LYS A 174 -14.23 -13.35 -8.84
N GLY A 175 -14.82 -12.16 -8.94
CA GLY A 175 -16.04 -11.95 -9.72
C GLY A 175 -15.85 -12.18 -11.22
N TYR A 176 -14.64 -12.01 -11.75
CA TYR A 176 -14.35 -12.20 -13.17
C TYR A 176 -13.96 -13.66 -13.47
N PRO A 177 -14.16 -14.19 -14.69
CA PRO A 177 -13.67 -15.52 -15.10
C PRO A 177 -12.14 -15.56 -15.28
N ILE A 178 -11.39 -15.06 -14.30
CA ILE A 178 -9.93 -15.09 -14.22
C ILE A 178 -9.49 -16.32 -13.41
N GLN A 179 -8.40 -16.96 -13.82
CA GLN A 179 -7.88 -18.16 -13.15
C GLN A 179 -6.38 -18.04 -12.85
N ILE A 180 -5.93 -18.70 -11.78
CA ILE A 180 -4.49 -18.79 -11.47
C ILE A 180 -3.81 -19.57 -12.59
N GLY A 181 -2.64 -19.08 -13.02
CA GLY A 181 -1.88 -19.62 -14.14
C GLY A 181 -2.29 -19.10 -15.51
N GLN A 182 -3.39 -18.35 -15.61
CA GLN A 182 -3.87 -17.78 -16.88
C GLN A 182 -2.88 -16.77 -17.45
N ASP A 183 -2.59 -16.91 -18.75
CA ASP A 183 -1.73 -15.98 -19.47
C ASP A 183 -2.46 -14.64 -19.69
N PHE A 184 -1.70 -13.55 -19.65
CA PHE A 184 -2.20 -12.22 -19.96
C PHE A 184 -1.22 -11.45 -20.83
N ILE A 185 -1.76 -10.49 -21.57
CA ILE A 185 -1.02 -9.54 -22.40
C ILE A 185 -1.28 -8.13 -21.89
N VAL A 186 -0.20 -7.39 -21.62
CA VAL A 186 -0.26 -5.98 -21.26
C VAL A 186 -0.16 -5.13 -22.51
N LYS A 187 -1.11 -4.22 -22.70
CA LYS A 187 -1.20 -3.30 -23.82
C LYS A 187 -1.31 -1.86 -23.33
N ARG A 188 -0.81 -0.91 -24.10
CA ARG A 188 -0.98 0.52 -23.86
C ARG A 188 -1.77 1.15 -25.01
N PRO A 189 -2.88 1.85 -24.74
CA PRO A 189 -3.58 2.60 -25.78
C PRO A 189 -2.72 3.77 -26.25
N ILE A 190 -2.51 3.88 -27.56
CA ILE A 190 -1.77 4.99 -28.20
C ILE A 190 -2.75 6.03 -28.74
N ALA A 191 -3.76 5.58 -29.50
CA ALA A 191 -4.70 6.46 -30.17
C ALA A 191 -6.12 5.87 -30.20
N LYS A 192 -7.10 6.76 -30.32
CA LYS A 192 -8.53 6.44 -30.47
C LYS A 192 -8.92 6.64 -31.93
N LYS A 193 -9.52 5.65 -32.58
CA LYS A 193 -10.14 5.83 -33.90
C LYS A 193 -11.61 6.17 -33.72
N LYS A 194 -12.02 7.33 -34.25
CA LYS A 194 -13.41 7.80 -34.23
C LYS A 194 -14.06 7.63 -35.60
N HIS A 195 -15.32 7.21 -35.62
CA HIS A 195 -16.12 7.22 -36.83
C HIS A 195 -16.32 8.67 -37.31
N PRO A 196 -16.07 9.00 -38.59
CA PRO A 196 -16.11 10.39 -39.08
C PRO A 196 -17.43 11.11 -38.81
N LEU A 197 -18.56 10.43 -39.05
CA LEU A 197 -19.90 11.02 -38.91
C LEU A 197 -20.44 10.92 -37.48
N LEU A 198 -20.47 9.72 -36.89
CA LEU A 198 -21.09 9.46 -35.59
C LEU A 198 -20.23 9.93 -34.40
N LYS A 199 -18.96 10.28 -34.62
CA LYS A 199 -17.96 10.60 -33.57
C LYS A 199 -17.75 9.52 -32.50
N LYS A 200 -18.40 8.35 -32.66
CA LYS A 200 -18.27 7.14 -31.84
C LYS A 200 -16.86 6.57 -31.96
N ILE A 201 -16.29 6.13 -30.85
CA ILE A 201 -15.01 5.40 -30.86
C ILE A 201 -15.28 3.99 -31.37
N VAL A 202 -14.61 3.60 -32.45
CA VAL A 202 -14.80 2.30 -33.10
C VAL A 202 -13.67 1.33 -32.79
N ASP A 203 -12.46 1.85 -32.59
CA ASP A 203 -11.26 1.04 -32.42
C ASP A 203 -10.18 1.82 -31.65
N TRP A 204 -9.22 1.09 -31.09
CA TRP A 204 -8.12 1.61 -30.30
C TRP A 204 -6.81 1.09 -30.85
N ASP A 205 -5.91 2.01 -31.24
CA ASP A 205 -4.54 1.63 -31.54
C ASP A 205 -3.83 1.31 -30.25
N THR A 206 -3.30 0.11 -30.14
CA THR A 206 -2.66 -0.40 -28.92
C THR A 206 -1.27 -0.93 -29.21
N GLU A 207 -0.33 -0.66 -28.30
CA GLU A 207 1.02 -1.24 -28.31
C GLU A 207 1.08 -2.37 -27.28
N THR A 208 1.65 -3.52 -27.65
CA THR A 208 1.85 -4.61 -26.69
C THR A 208 3.19 -4.41 -25.96
N LEU A 209 3.13 -4.30 -24.63
CA LEU A 209 4.31 -4.01 -23.80
C LEU A 209 4.91 -5.27 -23.19
N ALA A 210 4.06 -6.17 -22.68
CA ALA A 210 4.51 -7.32 -21.92
C ALA A 210 3.52 -8.49 -21.95
N GLN A 211 3.99 -9.66 -21.53
CA GLN A 211 3.21 -10.88 -21.34
C GLN A 211 3.55 -11.48 -19.97
N GLY A 212 2.56 -12.07 -19.31
CA GLY A 212 2.74 -12.64 -17.99
C GLY A 212 1.68 -13.68 -17.64
N LYS A 213 1.73 -14.15 -16.38
CA LYS A 213 0.78 -15.11 -15.83
C LYS A 213 0.17 -14.61 -14.53
N VAL A 214 -1.14 -14.80 -14.38
CA VAL A 214 -1.84 -14.59 -13.11
C VAL A 214 -1.33 -15.63 -12.11
N PHE A 215 -0.99 -15.25 -10.90
CA PHE A 215 -0.51 -16.19 -9.88
C PHE A 215 -1.30 -16.12 -8.56
N ASN A 216 -2.11 -15.08 -8.35
CA ASN A 216 -2.96 -14.97 -7.17
C ASN A 216 -4.23 -14.16 -7.52
N ILE A 217 -5.38 -14.55 -6.98
CA ILE A 217 -6.65 -13.86 -7.15
C ILE A 217 -7.26 -13.60 -5.78
N SER A 218 -7.56 -12.34 -5.51
CA SER A 218 -8.32 -11.88 -4.35
C SER A 218 -9.72 -11.42 -4.78
N ASP A 219 -10.56 -10.99 -3.84
CA ASP A 219 -11.96 -10.67 -4.14
C ASP A 219 -12.11 -9.52 -5.14
N ASN A 220 -11.29 -8.48 -5.04
CA ASN A 220 -11.37 -7.26 -5.86
C ASN A 220 -10.12 -6.99 -6.72
N GLN A 221 -9.11 -7.87 -6.67
CA GLN A 221 -7.85 -7.67 -7.39
C GLN A 221 -7.18 -9.01 -7.70
N ALA A 222 -6.32 -9.01 -8.69
CA ALA A 222 -5.52 -10.16 -9.06
C ALA A 222 -4.06 -9.73 -9.21
N LEU A 223 -3.14 -10.65 -8.91
CA LEU A 223 -1.72 -10.43 -9.06
C LEU A 223 -1.21 -11.21 -10.25
N GLY A 224 -0.50 -10.50 -11.12
CA GLY A 224 0.17 -11.03 -12.29
C GLY A 224 1.69 -10.94 -12.14
N MET A 225 2.39 -11.92 -12.71
CA MET A 225 3.84 -11.90 -12.85
C MET A 225 4.18 -11.74 -14.32
N VAL A 226 4.84 -10.64 -14.68
CA VAL A 226 5.37 -10.40 -16.02
C VAL A 226 6.50 -11.39 -16.27
N LYS A 227 6.45 -12.08 -17.41
CA LYS A 227 7.44 -13.07 -17.83
C LYS A 227 8.31 -12.56 -18.97
N VAL A 228 7.72 -11.79 -19.88
CA VAL A 228 8.39 -11.32 -21.09
C VAL A 228 7.98 -9.87 -21.34
N TYR A 229 8.97 -8.99 -21.46
CA TYR A 229 8.78 -7.65 -22.01
C TYR A 229 9.01 -7.70 -23.52
N LYS A 230 8.10 -7.10 -24.30
CA LYS A 230 8.17 -7.05 -25.77
C LYS A 230 8.95 -5.83 -26.27
N ASN A 231 9.08 -4.81 -25.43
CA ASN A 231 9.82 -3.58 -25.71
C ASN A 231 10.49 -3.06 -24.42
N ASP A 232 11.35 -2.05 -24.54
CA ASP A 232 12.06 -1.42 -23.40
C ASP A 232 11.16 -0.45 -22.60
N GLN A 233 9.89 -0.30 -22.99
CA GLN A 233 8.98 0.60 -22.30
C GLN A 233 8.54 0.00 -20.96
N LYS A 234 8.78 0.74 -19.88
CA LYS A 234 8.31 0.36 -18.55
C LYS A 234 6.77 0.38 -18.49
N LEU A 235 6.21 -0.64 -17.82
CA LEU A 235 4.80 -0.67 -17.47
C LEU A 235 4.43 0.48 -16.53
N LYS A 236 3.20 0.97 -16.63
CA LYS A 236 2.63 2.07 -15.83
C LYS A 236 1.24 1.69 -15.32
N ALA A 237 0.83 2.31 -14.23
CA ALA A 237 -0.55 2.19 -13.77
C ALA A 237 -1.49 2.76 -14.85
N GLY A 238 -2.61 2.08 -15.09
CA GLY A 238 -3.56 2.39 -16.16
C GLY A 238 -3.32 1.65 -17.49
N ASP A 239 -2.17 0.99 -17.67
CA ASP A 239 -1.97 0.10 -18.82
C ASP A 239 -3.03 -1.02 -18.81
N TRP A 240 -3.46 -1.41 -20.00
CA TRP A 240 -4.53 -2.37 -20.20
C TRP A 240 -4.00 -3.80 -20.14
N VAL A 241 -4.79 -4.70 -19.61
CA VAL A 241 -4.48 -6.12 -19.52
C VAL A 241 -5.60 -6.91 -20.17
N ARG A 242 -5.23 -7.74 -21.13
CA ARG A 242 -6.12 -8.68 -21.80
C ARG A 242 -5.76 -10.09 -21.36
N LEU A 243 -6.72 -10.82 -20.85
CA LEU A 243 -6.56 -12.20 -20.42
C LEU A 243 -6.70 -13.10 -21.65
N GLU A 244 -5.74 -13.99 -21.84
CA GLU A 244 -5.84 -15.01 -22.87
C GLU A 244 -6.81 -16.11 -22.41
N PRO A 245 -7.54 -16.78 -23.33
CA PRO A 245 -8.37 -17.92 -22.97
C PRO A 245 -7.56 -18.92 -22.16
N PHE A 246 -8.09 -19.35 -21.01
CA PHE A 246 -7.42 -20.34 -20.18
C PHE A 246 -7.36 -21.65 -20.96
N ARG A 247 -6.20 -21.91 -21.56
CA ARG A 247 -5.88 -23.23 -22.09
C ARG A 247 -5.59 -24.06 -20.85
N GLN A 248 -6.54 -24.90 -20.46
CA GLN A 248 -6.21 -26.08 -19.67
C GLN A 248 -5.20 -26.85 -20.51
N SER A 249 -3.91 -26.57 -20.32
CA SER A 249 -2.89 -27.56 -20.61
C SER A 249 -3.39 -28.79 -19.89
N VAL A 250 -3.67 -29.85 -20.65
CA VAL A 250 -4.06 -31.17 -20.15
C VAL A 250 -2.86 -31.69 -19.35
N ILE A 251 -2.63 -31.08 -18.21
CA ILE A 251 -1.78 -31.59 -17.17
C ILE A 251 -2.75 -32.49 -16.43
N ASN A 252 -2.85 -33.73 -16.91
CA ASN A 252 -3.34 -34.86 -16.14
C ASN A 252 -2.35 -35.13 -14.99
N ASP A 253 -2.09 -34.13 -14.17
CA ASP A 253 -1.51 -34.32 -12.86
C ASP A 253 -2.68 -34.34 -11.89
N PRO A 254 -3.17 -35.53 -11.50
CA PRO A 254 -4.27 -35.66 -10.53
C PRO A 254 -3.95 -35.01 -9.16
N ASN A 255 -2.73 -34.49 -8.96
CA ASN A 255 -2.35 -33.74 -7.78
C ASN A 255 -2.52 -32.20 -7.91
N LEU A 256 -2.71 -31.65 -9.12
CA LEU A 256 -2.78 -30.18 -9.32
C LEU A 256 -4.09 -29.54 -8.82
N GLY A 257 -5.10 -30.34 -8.46
CA GLY A 257 -6.37 -29.86 -7.87
C GLY A 257 -6.41 -29.88 -6.34
N LYS A 258 -5.32 -30.29 -5.69
CA LYS A 258 -5.18 -30.40 -4.24
C LYS A 258 -3.89 -29.79 -3.68
N GLU A 259 -3.21 -28.92 -4.42
CA GLU A 259 -2.51 -27.84 -3.73
C GLU A 259 -3.61 -26.96 -3.14
N LYS A 260 -4.11 -27.35 -1.96
CA LYS A 260 -4.56 -26.39 -0.97
C LYS A 260 -3.54 -25.26 -1.01
N ASP A 261 -3.99 -24.03 -0.84
CA ASP A 261 -3.16 -22.97 -0.27
C ASP A 261 -2.64 -23.47 1.10
N GLU A 262 -1.73 -24.45 1.10
CA GLU A 262 -0.80 -24.67 2.17
C GLU A 262 -0.06 -23.35 2.19
N GLU A 263 -0.49 -22.50 3.12
CA GLU A 263 0.22 -21.29 3.48
C GLU A 263 1.69 -21.69 3.51
N LYS A 264 2.45 -21.28 2.49
CA LYS A 264 3.88 -21.61 2.38
C LYS A 264 4.55 -20.80 3.48
N LEU A 265 4.47 -21.33 4.69
CA LEU A 265 5.02 -20.78 5.92
C LEU A 265 6.51 -20.55 5.67
N GLY A 266 6.98 -19.33 5.95
CA GLY A 266 8.42 -19.05 6.01
C GLY A 266 9.15 -18.89 4.69
N THR A 267 8.48 -18.73 3.54
CA THR A 267 9.18 -18.46 2.28
C THR A 267 9.54 -16.99 2.06
N LEU A 268 9.07 -16.08 2.92
CA LEU A 268 9.31 -14.65 2.77
C LEU A 268 10.00 -14.07 4.00
N GLY A 269 10.99 -13.21 3.78
CA GLY A 269 11.71 -12.55 4.86
C GLY A 269 12.68 -11.47 4.41
N ILE A 270 13.36 -10.88 5.40
CA ILE A 270 14.36 -9.84 5.21
C ILE A 270 15.61 -10.19 6.02
N LEU A 271 16.77 -10.11 5.39
CA LEU A 271 18.07 -10.13 6.06
C LEU A 271 18.76 -8.79 5.85
N SER A 272 19.13 -8.10 6.92
CA SER A 272 19.72 -6.77 6.89
C SER A 272 21.04 -6.74 7.64
N VAL A 273 22.01 -6.03 7.07
CA VAL A 273 23.29 -5.73 7.70
C VAL A 273 23.56 -4.24 7.52
N ALA A 274 23.83 -3.53 8.61
CA ALA A 274 24.19 -2.13 8.60
C ALA A 274 25.47 -1.87 9.41
N LEU A 275 26.24 -0.90 8.94
CA LEU A 275 27.30 -0.27 9.71
C LEU A 275 26.73 1.00 10.31
N PHE A 276 27.17 1.36 11.50
CA PHE A 276 26.75 2.61 12.11
C PHE A 276 27.86 3.30 12.89
N GLY A 277 27.76 4.63 12.94
CA GLY A 277 28.49 5.47 13.86
C GLY A 277 27.51 6.14 14.82
N SER A 278 27.84 6.21 16.09
CA SER A 278 26.96 6.76 17.12
C SER A 278 27.65 7.81 17.97
N SER A 279 27.00 8.93 18.23
CA SER A 279 27.40 9.84 19.31
C SER A 279 26.76 9.36 20.60
N SER A 280 27.58 8.80 21.49
CA SER A 280 27.16 8.17 22.75
C SER A 280 27.50 9.05 23.94
N SER A 281 26.63 9.04 24.95
CA SER A 281 26.89 9.65 26.24
C SER A 281 26.33 8.84 27.39
N VAL A 282 27.10 8.80 28.47
CA VAL A 282 26.75 8.14 29.72
C VAL A 282 26.79 9.20 30.82
N ASP A 283 25.64 9.40 31.46
CA ASP A 283 25.47 10.28 32.61
C ASP A 283 25.31 9.39 33.87
N THR A 284 26.18 9.55 34.87
CA THR A 284 26.09 8.88 36.18
C THR A 284 25.96 9.92 37.29
N SER A 285 25.14 9.62 38.30
CA SER A 285 25.08 10.43 39.52
C SER A 285 25.78 9.70 40.64
N THR A 286 26.83 10.33 41.17
CA THR A 286 27.68 9.80 42.23
C THR A 286 27.41 10.57 43.54
N PRO A 287 27.90 10.10 44.70
CA PRO A 287 27.78 10.85 45.96
C PRO A 287 28.43 12.23 45.93
N THR A 288 29.46 12.40 45.09
CA THR A 288 30.27 13.62 44.99
C THR A 288 29.79 14.57 43.89
N GLY A 289 28.83 14.16 43.04
CA GLY A 289 28.32 14.99 41.96
C GLY A 289 27.70 14.18 40.82
N SER A 290 27.82 14.68 39.59
CA SER A 290 27.40 13.99 38.38
C SER A 290 28.55 13.93 37.39
N ASN A 291 28.85 12.74 36.89
CA ASN A 291 29.86 12.52 35.86
C ASN A 291 29.18 12.29 34.51
N ARG A 292 29.75 12.89 33.47
CA ARG A 292 29.29 12.71 32.10
C ARG A 292 30.46 12.35 31.21
N MET A 293 30.34 11.19 30.59
CA MET A 293 31.24 10.70 29.55
C MET A 293 30.55 10.80 28.20
N SER A 294 31.28 11.20 27.16
CA SER A 294 30.75 11.19 25.78
C SER A 294 31.82 10.88 24.76
N GLY A 295 31.42 10.27 23.65
CA GLY A 295 32.33 9.88 22.60
C GLY A 295 31.60 9.34 21.38
N ASN A 296 32.38 8.83 20.45
CA ASN A 296 31.84 8.17 19.26
C ASN A 296 32.08 6.66 19.40
N LEU A 297 31.03 5.89 19.13
CA LEU A 297 31.11 4.43 19.01
C LEU A 297 30.84 4.05 17.55
N PHE A 298 31.44 2.95 17.13
CA PHE A 298 31.22 2.38 15.80
C PHE A 298 30.80 0.93 15.94
N GLY A 299 29.90 0.48 15.08
CA GLY A 299 29.29 -0.82 15.26
C GLY A 299 28.66 -1.42 14.01
N ILE A 300 28.13 -2.62 14.23
CA ILE A 300 27.39 -3.40 13.25
C ILE A 300 26.00 -3.73 13.81
N ASP A 301 25.02 -3.69 12.93
CA ASP A 301 23.63 -4.02 13.21
C ASP A 301 23.20 -5.11 12.22
N PHE A 302 22.77 -6.25 12.76
CA PHE A 302 22.26 -7.39 12.00
C PHE A 302 20.80 -7.62 12.37
N ARG A 303 19.93 -7.69 11.35
CA ARG A 303 18.51 -7.98 11.53
C ARG A 303 18.07 -9.11 10.60
N ALA A 304 17.33 -10.06 11.15
CA ALA A 304 16.69 -11.13 10.40
C ALA A 304 15.19 -11.12 10.71
N GLU A 305 14.35 -11.07 9.69
CA GLU A 305 12.89 -11.08 9.79
C GLU A 305 12.33 -12.20 8.92
N GLY A 306 11.47 -13.04 9.49
CA GLY A 306 10.78 -14.12 8.78
C GLY A 306 9.27 -13.96 8.91
N TRP A 307 8.55 -14.17 7.81
CA TRP A 307 7.09 -14.06 7.78
C TRP A 307 6.46 -15.44 7.89
N ILE A 308 5.63 -15.60 8.91
CA ILE A 308 4.81 -16.79 9.10
C ILE A 308 3.68 -16.73 8.08
N THR A 309 2.97 -15.60 8.04
CA THR A 309 1.99 -15.29 6.99
C THR A 309 2.28 -13.89 6.44
N ARG A 310 1.50 -13.42 5.46
CA ARG A 310 1.62 -12.03 4.95
C ARG A 310 1.41 -10.96 6.02
N GLN A 311 0.81 -11.32 7.15
CA GLN A 311 0.48 -10.42 8.25
C GLN A 311 1.31 -10.71 9.50
N TYR A 312 1.66 -11.95 9.79
CA TYR A 312 2.41 -12.30 11.01
C TYR A 312 3.89 -12.50 10.71
N PHE A 313 4.75 -11.89 11.54
CA PHE A 313 6.19 -12.00 11.41
C PHE A 313 6.88 -12.23 12.75
N ALA A 314 8.10 -12.74 12.67
CA ALA A 314 9.06 -12.80 13.77
C ALA A 314 10.40 -12.19 13.31
N ALA A 315 11.12 -11.54 14.22
CA ALA A 315 12.41 -10.94 13.92
C ALA A 315 13.43 -11.12 15.06
N LEU A 316 14.70 -11.14 14.67
CA LEU A 316 15.88 -11.16 15.52
C LEU A 316 16.77 -9.97 15.14
N GLU A 317 17.17 -9.18 16.13
CA GLU A 317 18.09 -8.05 15.97
C GLU A 317 19.31 -8.24 16.89
N LEU A 318 20.50 -8.03 16.33
CA LEU A 318 21.77 -8.12 17.00
C LEU A 318 22.59 -6.88 16.68
N MET A 319 22.85 -6.06 17.69
CA MET A 319 23.66 -4.86 17.56
C MET A 319 24.91 -4.96 18.44
N ARG A 320 26.06 -4.53 17.93
CA ARG A 320 27.30 -4.39 18.72
C ARG A 320 28.03 -3.11 18.32
N SER A 321 28.52 -2.36 19.30
CA SER A 321 29.39 -1.20 19.07
C SER A 321 30.51 -1.11 20.07
N LEU A 322 31.61 -0.48 19.64
CA LEU A 322 32.80 -0.27 20.44
C LEU A 322 33.38 1.12 20.23
N GLY A 323 34.06 1.64 21.24
CA GLY A 323 34.75 2.92 21.18
C GLY A 323 35.26 3.37 22.54
N SER A 324 35.58 4.66 22.64
CA SER A 324 35.99 5.28 23.90
C SER A 324 35.16 6.53 24.17
N LEU A 325 34.77 6.69 25.42
CA LEU A 325 34.08 7.85 25.93
C LEU A 325 35.05 8.67 26.76
N LYS A 326 35.06 9.99 26.54
CA LYS A 326 35.91 10.92 27.27
C LYS A 326 35.08 11.78 28.20
N GLU A 327 35.72 12.28 29.25
CA GLU A 327 35.11 13.22 30.17
C GLU A 327 34.58 14.44 29.40
N LYS A 328 33.34 14.83 29.72
CA LYS A 328 32.72 16.06 29.24
C LYS A 328 32.32 17.01 30.37
N SER A 329 31.93 16.48 31.51
CA SER A 329 31.67 17.27 32.73
C SER A 329 31.72 16.37 33.97
N GLY A 330 32.06 16.96 35.11
CA GLY A 330 32.21 16.26 36.39
C GLY A 330 33.65 16.37 36.89
N SER A 331 34.05 15.43 37.74
CA SER A 331 35.45 15.20 38.10
C SER A 331 35.67 13.70 38.28
N PRO A 332 35.46 12.90 37.22
CA PRO A 332 35.67 11.47 37.24
C PRO A 332 37.15 11.13 37.46
N GLN A 333 37.44 9.98 38.06
CA GLN A 333 38.82 9.52 38.26
C GLN A 333 39.52 9.13 36.96
N LYS A 334 38.75 8.75 35.93
CA LYS A 334 39.26 8.41 34.60
C LYS A 334 38.84 9.45 33.57
N ASP A 335 39.82 10.02 32.85
CA ASP A 335 39.58 10.96 31.75
C ASP A 335 38.96 10.29 30.50
N SER A 336 39.11 8.97 30.39
CA SER A 336 38.62 8.16 29.28
C SER A 336 38.23 6.76 29.75
N VAL A 337 37.15 6.23 29.18
CA VAL A 337 36.58 4.91 29.49
C VAL A 337 36.28 4.19 28.17
N GLY A 338 36.79 2.97 28.01
CA GLY A 338 36.41 2.07 26.93
C GLY A 338 34.94 1.66 27.05
N ALA A 339 34.24 1.58 25.92
CA ALA A 339 32.84 1.20 25.87
C ALA A 339 32.63 0.10 24.83
N ASN A 340 31.92 -0.95 25.23
CA ASN A 340 31.45 -2.05 24.38
C ASN A 340 29.96 -2.27 24.66
N ASN A 341 29.12 -1.78 23.75
CA ASN A 341 27.68 -1.84 23.90
C ASN A 341 27.09 -2.92 22.98
N GLY A 342 25.94 -3.48 23.38
CA GLY A 342 25.25 -4.49 22.60
C GLY A 342 23.75 -4.43 22.78
N ALA A 343 23.01 -4.93 21.79
CA ALA A 343 21.58 -5.18 21.89
C ALA A 343 21.23 -6.53 21.27
N LEU A 344 20.33 -7.25 21.93
CA LEU A 344 19.65 -8.44 21.43
C LEU A 344 18.15 -8.19 21.52
N LYS A 345 17.43 -8.22 20.40
CA LYS A 345 15.97 -8.15 20.37
C LYS A 345 15.39 -9.37 19.68
N ILE A 346 14.36 -9.95 20.26
CA ILE A 346 13.56 -11.02 19.66
C ILE A 346 12.12 -10.54 19.67
N THR A 347 11.52 -10.34 18.49
CA THR A 347 10.20 -9.74 18.35
C THR A 347 9.28 -10.57 17.47
N GLY A 348 7.99 -10.38 17.66
CA GLY A 348 6.95 -10.92 16.80
C GLY A 348 5.76 -9.96 16.75
N GLY A 349 5.07 -9.93 15.62
CA GLY A 349 4.02 -8.93 15.44
C GLY A 349 3.11 -9.16 14.25
N TYR A 350 2.28 -8.14 14.03
CA TYR A 350 1.27 -8.09 12.99
C TYR A 350 1.50 -6.87 12.08
N LYS A 351 1.52 -7.11 10.77
CA LYS A 351 1.61 -6.10 9.71
C LYS A 351 0.22 -5.79 9.17
N TYR A 352 -0.25 -4.58 9.43
CA TYR A 352 -1.46 -4.04 8.82
C TYR A 352 -1.13 -3.47 7.44
N LEU A 353 -1.82 -3.99 6.42
CA LEU A 353 -1.67 -3.61 5.01
C LEU A 353 -2.94 -2.87 4.55
N PRO A 354 -3.02 -1.52 4.64
CA PRO A 354 -4.27 -0.79 4.40
C PRO A 354 -4.85 -0.99 3.00
N ILE A 355 -3.99 -1.25 2.01
CA ILE A 355 -4.38 -1.50 0.63
C ILE A 355 -4.37 -3.00 0.26
N GLY A 356 -4.20 -3.89 1.25
CA GLY A 356 -4.09 -5.34 1.05
C GLY A 356 -2.86 -5.78 0.23
N PHE A 357 -1.98 -4.85 -0.13
CA PHE A 357 -0.80 -5.09 -0.93
C PHE A 357 0.43 -5.13 -0.04
N PHE A 358 1.18 -6.23 -0.10
CA PHE A 358 2.36 -6.41 0.73
C PHE A 358 3.36 -5.27 0.57
N TYR A 359 3.57 -4.76 -0.64
CA TYR A 359 4.54 -3.69 -0.87
C TYR A 359 3.92 -2.28 -0.85
N GLY A 360 2.72 -2.15 -0.31
CA GLY A 360 2.05 -0.87 -0.07
C GLY A 360 2.59 -0.13 1.16
N PRO A 361 1.87 0.90 1.63
CA PRO A 361 2.00 1.39 2.99
C PRO A 361 1.79 0.24 3.98
N GLN A 362 2.61 0.18 5.02
CA GLN A 362 2.54 -0.83 6.07
C GLN A 362 2.59 -0.16 7.43
N ILE A 363 1.82 -0.68 8.38
CA ILE A 363 1.90 -0.33 9.79
C ILE A 363 2.06 -1.62 10.58
N ASP A 364 3.17 -1.75 11.28
CA ASP A 364 3.52 -2.93 12.04
C ASP A 364 3.33 -2.64 13.53
N ILE A 365 2.64 -3.54 14.23
CA ILE A 365 2.53 -3.52 15.69
C ILE A 365 3.15 -4.81 16.18
N TYR A 366 4.12 -4.71 17.09
CA TYR A 366 4.88 -5.85 17.54
C TYR A 366 5.29 -5.74 19.00
N GLY A 367 5.62 -6.90 19.58
CA GLY A 367 6.17 -7.00 20.91
C GLY A 367 7.21 -8.11 20.98
N GLY A 368 7.94 -8.16 22.09
CA GLY A 368 9.00 -9.13 22.23
C GLY A 368 9.82 -8.98 23.49
N TYR A 369 11.06 -9.45 23.43
CA TYR A 369 12.05 -9.31 24.47
C TYR A 369 13.25 -8.53 23.92
N ALA A 370 13.74 -7.57 24.71
CA ALA A 370 14.95 -6.83 24.40
C ALA A 370 15.93 -6.93 25.58
N ASN A 371 17.22 -7.05 25.27
CA ASN A 371 18.31 -6.97 26.22
C ASN A 371 19.39 -6.05 25.67
N TYR A 372 19.64 -4.94 26.38
CA TYR A 372 20.68 -3.97 26.07
C TYR A 372 21.81 -4.11 27.08
N SER A 373 23.02 -4.38 26.59
CA SER A 373 24.22 -4.55 27.41
C SER A 373 25.16 -3.36 27.27
N PHE A 374 25.66 -2.85 28.39
CA PHE A 374 26.63 -1.76 28.47
C PHE A 374 27.85 -2.26 29.23
N ASP A 375 28.98 -2.39 28.54
CA ASP A 375 30.26 -2.81 29.12
C ASP A 375 31.23 -1.62 29.07
N LEU A 376 31.30 -0.89 30.19
CA LEU A 376 32.23 0.21 30.39
C LEU A 376 33.41 -0.25 31.24
N ASP A 377 34.60 0.30 31.02
CA ASP A 377 35.75 0.01 31.89
C ASP A 377 35.38 0.31 33.36
N ASN A 378 35.53 -0.69 34.22
CA ASN A 378 35.11 -0.61 35.61
C ASN A 378 35.80 0.56 36.33
N SER A 379 35.00 1.46 36.90
CA SER A 379 35.39 2.56 37.78
C SER A 379 34.25 2.79 38.78
N PRO A 380 34.25 2.06 39.91
CA PRO A 380 33.15 2.11 40.88
C PRO A 380 32.94 3.52 41.45
N ALA A 381 34.02 4.27 41.66
CA ALA A 381 33.95 5.66 42.16
C ALA A 381 33.20 6.59 41.20
N ASP A 382 33.28 6.33 39.89
CA ASP A 382 32.65 7.15 38.86
C ASP A 382 31.26 6.64 38.43
N GLY A 383 30.85 5.47 38.93
CA GLY A 383 29.63 4.80 38.51
C GLY A 383 29.78 4.00 37.20
N PHE A 384 31.00 3.74 36.70
CA PHE A 384 31.17 3.00 35.45
C PHE A 384 31.41 1.52 35.71
N GLY A 385 30.73 0.66 34.96
CA GLY A 385 30.85 -0.79 35.05
C GLY A 385 29.91 -1.48 34.07
N LYS A 386 29.77 -2.79 34.23
CA LYS A 386 28.94 -3.65 33.37
C LYS A 386 27.52 -3.73 33.87
N ASN A 387 26.57 -3.36 33.01
CA ASN A 387 25.16 -3.52 33.31
C ASN A 387 24.31 -3.82 32.06
N ASN A 388 23.10 -4.30 32.33
CA ASN A 388 22.12 -4.65 31.34
C ASN A 388 20.76 -4.04 31.69
N ILE A 389 20.05 -3.55 30.68
CA ILE A 389 18.64 -3.16 30.76
C ILE A 389 17.87 -4.10 29.85
N TYR A 390 16.90 -4.84 30.39
CA TYR A 390 16.16 -5.84 29.64
C TYR A 390 14.69 -5.88 30.02
N GLY A 391 13.86 -6.46 29.16
CA GLY A 391 12.45 -6.65 29.48
C GLY A 391 11.58 -6.88 28.25
N LEU A 392 10.27 -6.77 28.47
CA LEU A 392 9.29 -6.80 27.39
C LEU A 392 9.44 -5.54 26.54
N LEU A 393 9.50 -5.73 25.22
CA LEU A 393 9.55 -4.68 24.22
C LEU A 393 8.16 -4.52 23.60
N LEU A 394 7.72 -3.29 23.40
CA LEU A 394 6.60 -2.94 22.55
C LEU A 394 7.05 -1.95 21.49
N GLY A 395 6.58 -2.14 20.26
CA GLY A 395 6.98 -1.30 19.15
C GLY A 395 5.89 -1.08 18.11
N VAL A 396 6.01 0.04 17.42
CA VAL A 396 5.25 0.36 16.22
C VAL A 396 6.22 0.79 15.12
N ALA A 397 6.02 0.31 13.91
CA ALA A 397 6.76 0.77 12.74
C ALA A 397 5.82 1.13 11.60
N ALA A 398 6.20 2.09 10.79
CA ALA A 398 5.51 2.45 9.56
C ALA A 398 6.50 2.43 8.39
N ASN A 399 6.09 1.85 7.27
CA ASN A 399 6.88 1.79 6.03
C ASN A 399 6.00 2.24 4.87
N ILE A 400 6.31 3.41 4.31
CA ILE A 400 5.48 4.09 3.33
C ILE A 400 6.27 4.23 2.02
N PRO A 401 5.80 3.64 0.90
CA PRO A 401 6.43 3.86 -0.40
C PRO A 401 6.21 5.31 -0.83
N ILE A 402 7.30 6.04 -1.10
CA ILE A 402 7.25 7.38 -1.71
C ILE A 402 7.05 7.22 -3.21
N ASN A 403 7.82 6.31 -3.81
CA ASN A 403 7.69 5.90 -5.21
C ASN A 403 8.12 4.43 -5.36
N ARG A 404 8.36 3.96 -6.60
CA ARG A 404 8.76 2.56 -6.84
C ARG A 404 10.11 2.19 -6.23
N GLU A 405 11.01 3.15 -6.11
CA GLU A 405 12.39 2.94 -5.69
C GLU A 405 12.63 3.39 -4.25
N TRP A 406 11.90 4.38 -3.77
CA TRP A 406 12.14 4.99 -2.46
C TRP A 406 11.01 4.67 -1.49
N ARG A 407 11.38 4.25 -0.29
CA ARG A 407 10.48 4.05 0.85
C ARG A 407 10.96 4.86 2.04
N PHE A 408 10.02 5.49 2.71
CA PHE A 408 10.22 6.10 4.01
C PHE A 408 9.85 5.09 5.09
N PHE A 409 10.62 5.04 6.16
CA PHE A 409 10.23 4.27 7.33
C PHE A 409 10.48 5.02 8.63
N THR A 410 9.70 4.69 9.64
CA THR A 410 9.88 5.16 11.01
C THR A 410 9.49 4.05 11.98
N GLN A 411 10.17 4.01 13.12
CA GLN A 411 10.00 2.99 14.14
C GLN A 411 10.09 3.65 15.52
N ALA A 412 9.23 3.23 16.44
CA ALA A 412 9.23 3.68 17.82
C ALA A 412 9.07 2.47 18.72
N GLU A 413 10.01 2.29 19.64
CA GLU A 413 10.04 1.16 20.57
C GLU A 413 10.24 1.64 22.00
N PHE A 414 9.63 0.94 22.95
CA PHE A 414 9.85 1.21 24.36
C PHE A 414 9.70 -0.04 25.20
N LEU A 415 10.34 -0.02 26.38
CA LEU A 415 10.19 -1.07 27.39
C LEU A 415 9.29 -0.50 28.50
N PRO A 416 8.04 -0.97 28.67
CA PRO A 416 7.14 -0.45 29.70
C PRO A 416 7.58 -0.81 31.12
N PHE A 417 8.18 -2.00 31.30
CA PHE A 417 8.61 -2.51 32.61
C PHE A 417 10.02 -3.12 32.51
N PRO A 418 11.05 -2.31 32.23
CA PRO A 418 12.41 -2.82 32.11
C PRO A 418 12.98 -3.15 33.49
N SER A 419 13.77 -4.21 33.52
CA SER A 419 14.61 -4.61 34.64
C SER A 419 16.05 -4.17 34.40
N PHE A 420 16.78 -3.93 35.48
CA PHE A 420 18.20 -3.58 35.46
C PHE A 420 18.99 -4.67 36.19
N SER A 421 20.12 -5.07 35.62
CA SER A 421 21.07 -5.99 36.25
C SER A 421 22.48 -5.44 36.08
N GLU A 422 23.34 -5.67 37.05
CA GLU A 422 24.74 -5.28 37.02
C GLU A 422 25.63 -6.43 37.51
N ASP A 423 26.85 -6.50 36.97
CA ASP A 423 27.83 -7.51 37.38
C ASP A 423 28.76 -6.96 38.47
N ASP A 424 29.09 -5.66 38.40
CA ASP A 424 30.06 -5.00 39.29
C ASP A 424 29.48 -4.52 40.63
N LYS A 425 28.16 -4.64 40.85
CA LYS A 425 27.45 -4.29 42.10
C LYS A 425 27.68 -2.84 42.57
N ILE A 426 27.66 -1.89 41.65
CA ILE A 426 27.92 -0.46 41.91
C ILE A 426 26.65 0.25 42.41
N TYR A 427 25.51 -0.04 41.79
CA TYR A 427 24.26 0.70 41.96
C TYR A 427 23.27 0.06 42.93
N GLY A 428 23.33 -1.26 43.08
CA GLY A 428 22.34 -2.06 43.80
C GLY A 428 21.06 -2.28 42.99
N SER A 429 19.96 -2.57 43.69
CA SER A 429 18.65 -2.82 43.07
C SER A 429 18.05 -1.53 42.48
N SER A 430 17.60 -1.58 41.23
CA SER A 430 16.93 -0.44 40.60
C SER A 430 15.53 -0.20 41.18
N SER A 431 15.20 1.06 41.36
CA SER A 431 13.86 1.53 41.75
C SER A 431 12.94 1.67 40.54
N SER A 432 13.49 2.10 39.40
CA SER A 432 12.80 2.22 38.13
C SER A 432 13.82 2.20 36.99
N ALA A 433 13.40 1.73 35.83
CA ALA A 433 14.15 1.85 34.60
C ALA A 433 13.21 2.24 33.46
N SER A 434 13.77 2.80 32.38
CA SER A 434 13.06 3.18 31.16
C SER A 434 13.98 3.02 29.96
N ALA A 435 13.44 2.59 28.83
CA ALA A 435 14.14 2.52 27.56
C ALA A 435 13.19 2.94 26.42
N LEU A 436 13.68 3.81 25.54
CA LEU A 436 12.96 4.38 24.40
C LEU A 436 13.92 4.47 23.21
N ASP A 437 13.51 3.91 22.07
CA ASP A 437 14.24 3.94 20.82
C ASP A 437 13.32 4.55 19.73
N LEU A 438 13.84 5.53 18.99
CA LEU A 438 13.13 6.20 17.89
C LEU A 438 14.01 6.20 16.64
N GLU A 439 13.53 5.60 15.56
CA GLU A 439 14.26 5.52 14.29
C GLU A 439 13.44 6.13 13.14
N ILE A 440 14.15 6.79 12.24
CA ILE A 440 13.62 7.34 11.00
C ILE A 440 14.63 7.13 9.87
N GLY A 441 14.16 6.70 8.71
CA GLY A 441 15.05 6.37 7.61
C GLY A 441 14.39 6.30 6.23
N LEU A 442 15.24 6.03 5.26
CA LEU A 442 14.89 5.82 3.87
C LEU A 442 15.47 4.49 3.39
N LYS A 443 14.74 3.82 2.50
CA LYS A 443 15.20 2.64 1.76
C LYS A 443 15.15 2.92 0.28
N TYR A 444 16.24 2.61 -0.42
CA TYR A 444 16.35 2.68 -1.87
C TYR A 444 16.39 1.27 -2.47
N GLN A 445 15.41 0.92 -3.29
CA GLN A 445 15.29 -0.36 -3.96
C GLN A 445 16.29 -0.44 -5.12
N TYR A 446 17.45 -1.04 -4.87
CA TYR A 446 18.50 -1.18 -5.87
C TYR A 446 18.19 -2.30 -6.88
N THR A 447 17.71 -3.46 -6.40
CA THR A 447 17.20 -4.57 -7.25
C THR A 447 15.88 -5.08 -6.67
N PRO A 448 15.07 -5.90 -7.34
CA PRO A 448 13.83 -6.43 -6.76
C PRO A 448 13.99 -7.19 -5.43
N ARG A 449 15.21 -7.66 -5.12
CA ARG A 449 15.53 -8.40 -3.89
C ARG A 449 16.48 -7.66 -2.95
N MET A 450 16.97 -6.47 -3.30
CA MET A 450 17.96 -5.76 -2.49
C MET A 450 17.60 -4.28 -2.32
N THR A 451 17.68 -3.78 -1.09
CA THR A 451 17.56 -2.36 -0.76
C THR A 451 18.83 -1.85 -0.09
N ILE A 452 19.12 -0.57 -0.31
CA ILE A 452 20.13 0.20 0.40
C ILE A 452 19.39 1.07 1.41
N ASP A 453 19.76 0.96 2.67
CA ASP A 453 19.02 1.53 3.79
C ASP A 453 19.90 2.58 4.51
N GLY A 454 19.31 3.72 4.83
CA GLY A 454 19.96 4.77 5.62
C GLY A 454 19.00 5.32 6.66
N SER A 455 19.43 5.41 7.92
CA SER A 455 18.58 5.85 9.02
C SER A 455 19.34 6.58 10.13
N ILE A 456 18.56 7.33 10.91
CA ILE A 456 19.00 7.95 12.16
C ILE A 456 18.15 7.36 13.28
N GLU A 457 18.80 6.89 14.33
CA GLU A 457 18.14 6.34 15.52
C GLU A 457 18.58 7.11 16.76
N ALA A 458 17.62 7.53 17.57
CA ALA A 458 17.85 8.14 18.87
C ALA A 458 17.43 7.15 19.96
N MET A 459 18.36 6.81 20.84
CA MET A 459 18.14 5.86 21.94
C MET A 459 18.32 6.57 23.28
N SER A 460 17.42 6.29 24.23
CA SER A 460 17.49 6.81 25.58
C SER A 460 17.14 5.73 26.58
N ARG A 461 18.10 5.38 27.45
CA ARG A 461 17.93 4.36 28.49
C ARG A 461 18.38 4.91 29.82
N LYS A 462 17.62 4.63 30.86
CA LYS A 462 17.83 5.23 32.18
C LYS A 462 17.39 4.28 33.26
N ALA A 463 18.19 4.18 34.32
CA ALA A 463 17.85 3.47 35.54
C ALA A 463 18.09 4.38 36.75
N LYS A 464 17.20 4.31 37.73
CA LYS A 464 17.27 5.07 38.99
C LYS A 464 17.37 4.13 40.16
N PHE A 465 18.07 4.54 41.20
CA PHE A 465 18.33 3.72 42.39
C PHE A 465 18.09 4.51 43.67
N SER A 466 17.93 3.78 44.78
CA SER A 466 17.70 4.35 46.11
C SER A 466 18.99 4.49 46.92
N GLY A 467 20.11 4.00 46.41
CA GLY A 467 21.41 4.06 47.07
C GLY A 467 22.16 5.39 46.84
N ASP A 468 23.46 5.33 47.12
CA ASP A 468 24.41 6.42 46.98
C ASP A 468 24.53 6.94 45.54
N PHE A 469 24.44 6.04 44.56
CA PHE A 469 24.29 6.37 43.16
C PHE A 469 22.80 6.48 42.82
N LYS A 470 22.34 7.65 42.37
CA LYS A 470 20.89 7.89 42.20
C LYS A 470 20.36 7.46 40.83
N GLU A 471 21.22 7.46 39.82
CA GLU A 471 20.83 7.39 38.41
C GLU A 471 22.02 7.06 37.51
N VAL A 472 21.75 6.22 36.50
CA VAL A 472 22.57 6.04 35.29
C VAL A 472 21.71 6.26 34.05
N SER A 473 22.23 6.98 33.06
CA SER A 473 21.53 7.28 31.80
C SER A 473 22.46 7.12 30.61
N TYR A 474 22.05 6.30 29.65
CA TYR A 474 22.70 6.08 28.36
C TYR A 474 21.89 6.76 27.26
N LYS A 475 22.56 7.59 26.45
CA LYS A 475 21.95 8.27 25.31
C LYS A 475 22.84 8.13 24.09
N ASP A 476 22.27 7.62 23.01
CA ASP A 476 22.98 7.43 21.76
C ASP A 476 22.19 8.02 20.59
N ASN A 477 22.89 8.66 19.66
CA ASN A 477 22.34 9.05 18.36
C ASN A 477 23.13 8.33 17.28
N LEU A 478 22.51 7.38 16.60
CA LEU A 478 23.11 6.48 15.63
C LEU A 478 22.79 6.98 14.23
N LEU A 479 23.80 6.95 13.36
CA LEU A 479 23.65 7.07 11.93
C LEU A 479 23.97 5.70 11.32
N LYS A 480 22.97 5.03 10.75
CA LYS A 480 23.09 3.70 10.14
C LYS A 480 23.12 3.80 8.63
N PHE A 481 23.95 2.96 8.01
CA PHE A 481 23.97 2.73 6.57
C PHE A 481 24.16 1.23 6.31
N GLY A 482 23.26 0.64 5.54
CA GLY A 482 23.22 -0.81 5.37
C GLY A 482 22.57 -1.28 4.08
N VAL A 483 22.50 -2.60 3.95
CA VAL A 483 21.83 -3.29 2.86
C VAL A 483 20.86 -4.32 3.44
N SER A 484 19.70 -4.45 2.78
CA SER A 484 18.69 -5.45 3.13
C SER A 484 18.38 -6.33 1.92
N PHE A 485 18.29 -7.62 2.15
CA PHE A 485 17.95 -8.64 1.16
C PHE A 485 16.59 -9.25 1.46
N ASN A 486 15.67 -9.15 0.50
CA ASN A 486 14.35 -9.76 0.55
C ASN A 486 14.40 -11.11 -0.17
N PHE A 487 13.96 -12.16 0.50
CA PHE A 487 13.88 -13.51 -0.07
C PHE A 487 12.45 -14.03 -0.09
#